data_AF-A0A5B8NN66-F1
#
_entry.id   AF-A0A5B8NN66-F1
#
_cell.length_a   1.000
_cell.length_b   1.000
_cell.length_c   1.000
_cell.angle_alpha   90.00
_cell.angle_beta   90.00
_cell.angle_gamma   90.00
#
_symmetry.space_group_name_H-M   'P 1'
#
loop_
_entity.id
_entity.type
_entity.pdbx_description
1 polymer ?
#
loop_
_entity_poly.entity_id
_entity_poly.type
_entity_poly.pdbx_seq_one_letter_code
_entity_poly.pdbx_strand_id
1 'polypeptide(L)'
;MKEQAEKFIENSRPAIEHLFDALGAYEEVLKRAEATVEEVENSKQFFSDLFMYRDQWSPNANHNYAQYRTRMEALEKQRAEAQENKVEKIERALFNMGSTIESMSSLAGAVLQIAKQALSIRYAGKPDLPYARSVGTQNIVDVVWEGRNHAMHWDEGAPREQVRNMLDALETDLGITVEVGKNNCLSILDALEWNMPEAVISDIKKLIQ
;
A
#
# COMPACT_ATOMS: atom_id res chain seq x y z
N MET A 1 26.91 -12.20 -22.17
CA MET A 1 25.67 -11.54 -21.70
C MET A 1 25.26 -11.98 -20.29
N LYS A 2 25.34 -13.28 -19.92
CA LYS A 2 25.11 -13.72 -18.53
C LYS A 2 25.97 -12.99 -17.49
N GLU A 3 27.29 -13.00 -17.67
CA GLU A 3 28.24 -12.31 -16.77
C GLU A 3 27.95 -10.80 -16.66
N GLN A 4 27.49 -10.17 -17.75
CA GLN A 4 27.08 -8.76 -17.75
C GLN A 4 25.79 -8.54 -16.95
N ALA A 5 24.82 -9.44 -17.04
CA ALA A 5 23.59 -9.39 -16.25
C ALA A 5 23.88 -9.64 -14.76
N GLU A 6 24.75 -10.60 -14.43
CA GLU A 6 25.20 -10.84 -13.05
C GLU A 6 25.91 -9.62 -12.46
N LYS A 7 26.83 -9.01 -13.23
CA LYS A 7 27.50 -7.78 -12.82
C LYS A 7 26.52 -6.62 -12.63
N PHE A 8 25.51 -6.50 -13.51
CA PHE A 8 24.45 -5.51 -13.35
C PHE A 8 23.66 -5.72 -12.05
N ILE A 9 23.30 -6.96 -11.71
CA ILE A 9 22.60 -7.28 -10.45
C ILE A 9 23.45 -6.88 -9.25
N GLU A 10 24.74 -7.25 -9.21
CA GLU A 10 25.61 -6.89 -8.08
C GLU A 10 25.83 -5.38 -7.98
N ASN A 11 25.98 -4.68 -9.10
CA ASN A 11 26.06 -3.22 -9.09
C ASN A 11 24.76 -2.53 -8.68
N SER A 12 23.61 -3.19 -8.90
CA SER A 12 22.29 -2.67 -8.54
C SER A 12 21.87 -3.01 -7.11
N ARG A 13 22.57 -3.95 -6.45
CA ARG A 13 22.27 -4.37 -5.07
C ARG A 13 22.14 -3.19 -4.10
N PRO A 14 23.08 -2.23 -4.03
CA PRO A 14 22.94 -1.10 -3.10
C PRO A 14 21.70 -0.25 -3.39
N ALA A 15 21.30 -0.13 -4.66
CA ALA A 15 20.08 0.57 -5.03
C ALA A 15 18.83 -0.21 -4.56
N ILE A 16 18.81 -1.54 -4.74
CA ILE A 16 17.72 -2.39 -4.24
C ILE A 16 17.63 -2.27 -2.71
N GLU A 17 18.74 -2.39 -1.99
CA GLU A 17 18.80 -2.23 -0.53
C GLU A 17 18.21 -0.88 -0.09
N HIS A 18 18.65 0.23 -0.71
CA HIS A 18 18.08 1.55 -0.42
C HIS A 18 16.59 1.70 -0.74
N LEU A 19 16.09 1.02 -1.79
CA LEU A 19 14.65 1.03 -2.10
C LEU A 19 13.85 0.30 -1.01
N PHE A 20 14.35 -0.83 -0.50
CA PHE A 20 13.72 -1.55 0.60
C PHE A 20 13.82 -0.81 1.94
N ASP A 21 14.95 -0.15 2.22
CA ASP A 21 15.09 0.72 3.40
C ASP A 21 14.03 1.84 3.36
N ALA A 22 13.83 2.45 2.19
CA ALA A 22 12.81 3.48 1.99
C ALA A 22 11.38 2.92 2.13
N LEU A 23 11.10 1.74 1.55
CA LEU A 23 9.81 1.06 1.71
C LEU A 23 9.51 0.78 3.18
N GLY A 24 10.46 0.23 3.93
CA GLY A 24 10.31 -0.03 5.36
C GLY A 24 10.11 1.26 6.17
N ALA A 25 10.82 2.34 5.84
CA ALA A 25 10.61 3.64 6.48
C ALA A 25 9.19 4.19 6.22
N TYR A 26 8.65 4.03 5.01
CA TYR A 26 7.29 4.43 4.68
C TYR A 26 6.23 3.53 5.32
N GLU A 27 6.50 2.22 5.45
CA GLU A 27 5.62 1.30 6.17
C GLU A 27 5.48 1.70 7.64
N GLU A 28 6.58 2.12 8.28
CA GLU A 28 6.54 2.64 9.65
C GLU A 28 5.79 3.98 9.77
N VAL A 29 5.84 4.82 8.73
CA VAL A 29 5.00 6.03 8.66
C VAL A 29 3.53 5.64 8.53
N LEU A 30 3.21 4.65 7.69
CA LEU A 30 1.86 4.17 7.48
C LEU A 30 1.26 3.58 8.76
N LYS A 31 1.98 2.69 9.45
CA LYS A 31 1.55 2.12 10.74
C LYS A 31 1.23 3.17 11.80
N ARG A 32 2.04 4.23 11.87
CA ARG A 32 1.79 5.36 12.80
C ARG A 32 0.55 6.14 12.42
N ALA A 33 0.35 6.37 11.12
CA ALA A 33 -0.84 7.03 10.63
C ALA A 33 -2.10 6.18 10.89
N GLU A 34 -2.04 4.86 10.69
CA GLU A 34 -3.13 3.90 10.94
C GLU A 34 -3.52 3.87 12.41
N ALA A 35 -2.53 3.76 13.31
CA ALA A 35 -2.76 3.84 14.75
C ALA A 35 -3.43 5.16 15.15
N THR A 36 -3.05 6.28 14.52
CA THR A 36 -3.68 7.58 14.78
C THR A 36 -5.16 7.59 14.35
N VAL A 37 -5.49 6.98 13.21
CA VAL A 37 -6.88 6.88 12.73
C VAL A 37 -7.69 5.98 13.66
N GLU A 38 -7.15 4.80 14.01
CA GLU A 38 -7.80 3.82 14.89
C GLU A 38 -8.05 4.40 16.30
N GLU A 39 -7.09 5.12 16.88
CA GLU A 39 -7.26 5.80 18.17
C GLU A 39 -8.40 6.82 18.14
N VAL A 40 -8.54 7.55 17.04
CA VAL A 40 -9.61 8.55 16.87
C VAL A 40 -10.97 7.87 16.69
N GLU A 41 -11.05 6.75 15.95
CA GLU A 41 -12.27 5.97 15.78
C GLU A 41 -12.71 5.26 17.07
N ASN A 42 -11.78 4.63 17.78
CA ASN A 42 -12.05 3.99 19.08
C ASN A 42 -12.47 5.02 20.13
N SER A 43 -11.87 6.22 20.14
CA SER A 43 -12.33 7.32 20.98
C SER A 43 -13.78 7.72 20.66
N LYS A 44 -14.16 7.76 19.37
CA LYS A 44 -15.53 8.08 18.94
C LYS A 44 -16.53 7.05 19.46
N GLN A 45 -16.18 5.77 19.39
CA GLN A 45 -17.00 4.66 19.90
C GLN A 45 -17.13 4.71 21.43
N PHE A 46 -16.01 4.88 22.15
CA PHE A 46 -15.99 4.99 23.61
C PHE A 46 -16.86 6.14 24.13
N PHE A 47 -16.77 7.33 23.53
CA PHE A 47 -17.61 8.47 23.92
C PHE A 47 -19.10 8.26 23.58
N SER A 48 -19.40 7.52 22.51
CA SER A 48 -20.78 7.12 22.18
C SER A 48 -21.36 6.21 23.26
N ASP A 49 -20.57 5.24 23.74
CA ASP A 49 -21.01 4.25 24.72
C ASP A 49 -21.11 4.84 26.14
N LEU A 50 -20.20 5.75 26.51
CA LEU A 50 -20.21 6.42 27.82
C LEU A 50 -21.47 7.28 28.05
N PHE A 51 -22.11 7.73 26.97
CA PHE A 51 -23.22 8.69 27.02
C PHE A 51 -24.61 8.02 27.14
N MET A 52 -24.76 6.79 26.65
CA MET A 52 -26.06 6.11 26.58
C MET A 52 -26.57 5.56 27.91
N TYR A 53 -25.71 5.43 28.94
CA TYR A 53 -26.01 4.58 30.10
C TYR A 53 -26.32 5.29 31.44
N ARG A 54 -26.09 6.60 31.60
CA ARG A 54 -25.88 7.14 32.97
C ARG A 54 -27.04 7.89 33.68
N ASP A 55 -27.96 8.57 33.01
CA ASP A 55 -28.75 9.64 33.69
C ASP A 55 -30.30 9.57 33.64
N GLN A 56 -30.93 8.45 33.25
CA GLN A 56 -32.39 8.44 33.02
C GLN A 56 -33.31 8.37 34.27
N TRP A 57 -32.80 8.14 35.49
CA TRP A 57 -33.67 7.74 36.64
C TRP A 57 -33.46 8.53 37.94
N SER A 58 -33.22 9.85 37.88
CA SER A 58 -33.05 10.70 39.08
C SER A 58 -34.31 11.53 39.44
N PRO A 59 -34.68 11.68 40.72
CA PRO A 59 -35.80 12.53 41.17
C PRO A 59 -35.63 14.03 40.85
N ASN A 60 -34.39 14.49 40.63
CA ASN A 60 -34.09 15.86 40.19
C ASN A 60 -33.96 15.96 38.67
N ALA A 61 -34.50 15.00 37.92
CA ALA A 61 -34.36 14.87 36.48
C ALA A 61 -34.55 16.20 35.74
N ASN A 62 -35.58 16.99 36.04
CA ASN A 62 -35.82 18.25 35.32
C ASN A 62 -34.81 19.37 35.62
N HIS A 63 -34.33 19.50 36.86
CA HIS A 63 -33.31 20.49 37.22
C HIS A 63 -31.94 20.09 36.65
N ASN A 64 -31.61 18.82 36.77
CA ASN A 64 -30.41 18.24 36.18
C ASN A 64 -30.49 18.30 34.65
N TYR A 65 -31.67 18.13 34.05
CA TYR A 65 -31.91 18.24 32.61
C TYR A 65 -31.70 19.66 32.09
N ALA A 66 -32.12 20.69 32.83
CA ALA A 66 -31.88 22.08 32.44
C ALA A 66 -30.39 22.44 32.50
N GLN A 67 -29.68 22.09 33.59
CA GLN A 67 -28.23 22.28 33.69
C GLN A 67 -27.47 21.44 32.67
N TYR A 68 -27.94 20.22 32.41
CA TYR A 68 -27.43 19.33 31.38
C TYR A 68 -27.64 19.93 29.99
N ARG A 69 -28.79 20.52 29.66
CA ARG A 69 -29.05 21.17 28.37
C ARG A 69 -28.10 22.34 28.12
N THR A 70 -27.91 23.23 29.09
CA THR A 70 -26.95 24.35 28.96
C THR A 70 -25.51 23.85 28.84
N ARG A 71 -25.15 22.82 29.61
CA ARG A 71 -23.83 22.19 29.51
C ARG A 71 -23.66 21.41 28.21
N MET A 72 -24.73 20.83 27.66
CA MET A 72 -24.78 20.13 26.38
C MET A 72 -24.65 21.11 25.22
N GLU A 73 -25.28 22.29 25.26
CA GLU A 73 -25.08 23.32 24.24
C GLU A 73 -23.63 23.83 24.22
N ALA A 74 -23.03 24.03 25.40
CA ALA A 74 -21.61 24.39 25.51
C ALA A 74 -20.68 23.24 25.05
N LEU A 75 -20.99 22.01 25.41
CA LEU A 75 -20.26 20.82 24.97
C LEU A 75 -20.49 20.51 23.49
N GLU A 76 -21.66 20.80 22.92
CA GLU A 76 -21.96 20.65 21.48
C GLU A 76 -21.20 21.67 20.67
N LYS A 77 -21.04 22.90 21.17
CA LYS A 77 -20.19 23.92 20.54
C LYS A 77 -18.71 23.53 20.59
N GLN A 78 -18.21 23.11 21.76
CA GLN A 78 -16.84 22.57 21.90
C GLN A 78 -16.64 21.28 21.10
N ARG A 79 -17.68 20.45 20.98
CA ARG A 79 -17.68 19.22 20.18
C ARG A 79 -17.69 19.55 18.71
N ALA A 80 -18.46 20.54 18.23
CA ALA A 80 -18.44 20.95 16.83
C ALA A 80 -17.04 21.43 16.42
N GLU A 81 -16.41 22.28 17.24
CA GLU A 81 -15.04 22.77 17.03
C GLU A 81 -13.99 21.64 17.16
N ALA A 82 -14.16 20.70 18.09
CA ALA A 82 -13.28 19.54 18.24
C ALA A 82 -13.52 18.46 17.17
N GLN A 83 -14.73 18.33 16.65
CA GLN A 83 -15.13 17.40 15.59
C GLN A 83 -14.59 17.92 14.26
N GLU A 84 -14.68 19.23 13.99
CA GLU A 84 -14.09 19.88 12.82
C GLU A 84 -12.57 19.70 12.81
N ASN A 85 -11.89 19.98 13.93
CA ASN A 85 -10.44 19.73 14.07
C ASN A 85 -10.05 18.25 13.95
N LYS A 86 -10.92 17.30 14.35
CA LYS A 86 -10.65 15.86 14.25
C LYS A 86 -10.90 15.32 12.85
N VAL A 87 -11.95 15.76 12.18
CA VAL A 87 -12.23 15.43 10.77
C VAL A 87 -11.09 15.93 9.90
N GLU A 88 -10.65 17.18 10.10
CA GLU A 88 -9.49 17.72 9.39
C GLU A 88 -8.21 16.91 9.65
N LYS A 89 -7.99 16.45 10.89
CA LYS A 89 -6.85 15.56 11.21
C LYS A 89 -6.94 14.21 10.50
N ILE A 90 -8.12 13.59 10.44
CA ILE A 90 -8.31 12.32 9.72
C ILE A 90 -8.12 12.53 8.22
N GLU A 91 -8.71 13.57 7.64
CA GLU A 91 -8.55 13.89 6.22
C GLU A 91 -7.08 14.12 5.85
N ARG A 92 -6.33 14.87 6.68
CA ARG A 92 -4.88 15.05 6.50
C ARG A 92 -4.13 13.72 6.64
N ALA A 93 -4.49 12.88 7.61
CA ALA A 93 -3.86 11.58 7.79
C ALA A 93 -4.10 10.67 6.58
N LEU A 94 -5.34 10.55 6.10
CA LEU A 94 -5.70 9.77 4.92
C LEU A 94 -5.02 10.30 3.65
N PHE A 95 -4.95 11.63 3.48
CA PHE A 95 -4.22 12.25 2.38
C PHE A 95 -2.73 11.88 2.42
N ASN A 96 -2.10 11.96 3.59
CA ASN A 96 -0.70 11.60 3.78
C ASN A 96 -0.45 10.09 3.57
N MET A 97 -1.38 9.23 4.00
CA MET A 97 -1.33 7.79 3.72
C MET A 97 -1.39 7.53 2.22
N GLY A 98 -2.32 8.16 1.51
CA GLY A 98 -2.44 8.03 0.05
C GLY A 98 -1.15 8.44 -0.66
N SER A 99 -0.57 9.57 -0.28
CA SER A 99 0.72 10.04 -0.84
C SER A 99 1.89 9.11 -0.49
N THR A 100 1.87 8.50 0.70
CA THR A 100 2.85 7.51 1.14
C THR A 100 2.76 6.24 0.32
N ILE A 101 1.55 5.71 0.13
CA ILE A 101 1.28 4.53 -0.70
C ILE A 101 1.71 4.77 -2.15
N GLU A 102 1.39 5.94 -2.72
CA GLU A 102 1.83 6.29 -4.09
C GLU A 102 3.37 6.35 -4.22
N SER A 103 4.04 6.84 -3.17
CA SER A 103 5.51 6.82 -3.10
C SER A 103 6.05 5.40 -3.03
N MET A 104 5.48 4.55 -2.17
CA MET A 104 5.85 3.14 -2.05
C MET A 104 5.63 2.37 -3.36
N SER A 105 4.50 2.56 -4.02
CA SER A 105 4.23 1.95 -5.33
C SER A 105 5.21 2.43 -6.41
N SER A 106 5.68 3.67 -6.33
CA SER A 106 6.72 4.17 -7.24
C SER A 106 8.08 3.51 -6.98
N LEU A 107 8.45 3.31 -5.71
CA LEU A 107 9.66 2.57 -5.31
C LEU A 107 9.58 1.09 -5.76
N ALA A 108 8.44 0.45 -5.57
CA ALA A 108 8.20 -0.92 -6.07
C ALA A 108 8.34 -0.99 -7.59
N GLY A 109 7.84 0.01 -8.32
CA GLY A 109 8.06 0.15 -9.76
C GLY A 109 9.54 0.23 -10.15
N ALA A 110 10.38 0.90 -9.34
CA ALA A 110 11.82 0.94 -9.56
C ALA A 110 12.49 -0.44 -9.35
N VAL A 111 12.03 -1.23 -8.37
CA VAL A 111 12.49 -2.61 -8.17
C VAL A 111 12.17 -3.47 -9.40
N LEU A 112 10.92 -3.40 -9.89
CA LEU A 112 10.48 -4.12 -11.11
C LEU A 112 11.28 -3.67 -12.36
N GLN A 113 11.63 -2.39 -12.45
CA GLN A 113 12.47 -1.86 -13.53
C GLN A 113 13.89 -2.47 -13.51
N ILE A 114 14.50 -2.62 -12.33
CA ILE A 114 15.82 -3.27 -12.19
C ILE A 114 15.73 -4.74 -12.62
N ALA A 115 14.70 -5.46 -12.16
CA ALA A 115 14.48 -6.85 -12.53
C ALA A 115 14.32 -7.03 -14.05
N LYS A 116 13.45 -6.23 -14.68
CA LYS A 116 13.27 -6.23 -16.13
C LYS A 116 14.57 -5.89 -16.88
N GLN A 117 15.37 -4.96 -16.36
CA GLN A 117 16.63 -4.58 -16.97
C GLN A 117 17.65 -5.72 -16.95
N ALA A 118 17.75 -6.46 -15.84
CA ALA A 118 18.60 -7.64 -15.76
C ALA A 118 18.21 -8.71 -16.79
N LEU A 119 16.92 -9.00 -16.93
CA LEU A 119 16.39 -9.92 -17.96
C LEU A 119 16.73 -9.42 -19.38
N SER A 120 16.55 -8.11 -19.62
CA SER A 120 16.84 -7.51 -20.93
C SER A 120 18.32 -7.60 -21.30
N ILE A 121 19.24 -7.41 -20.34
CA ILE A 121 20.68 -7.57 -20.57
C ILE A 121 21.02 -9.02 -20.94
N ARG A 122 20.35 -9.99 -20.32
CA ARG A 122 20.61 -11.42 -20.55
C ARG A 122 20.04 -11.94 -21.86
N TYR A 123 18.83 -11.50 -22.23
CA TYR A 123 18.02 -12.10 -23.30
C TYR A 123 17.67 -11.15 -24.44
N ALA A 124 18.08 -9.88 -24.38
CA ALA A 124 17.76 -8.83 -25.36
C ALA A 124 16.25 -8.55 -25.54
N GLY A 125 15.41 -8.96 -24.59
CA GLY A 125 13.95 -8.84 -24.67
C GLY A 125 13.26 -9.63 -23.56
N LYS A 126 11.94 -9.82 -23.70
CA LYS A 126 11.14 -10.67 -22.81
C LYS A 126 11.51 -12.12 -23.10
N PRO A 127 12.13 -12.85 -22.16
CA PRO A 127 12.48 -14.24 -22.42
C PRO A 127 11.25 -15.13 -22.26
N ASP A 128 11.24 -16.26 -22.96
CA ASP A 128 10.30 -17.35 -22.71
C ASP A 128 11.00 -18.40 -21.84
N LEU A 129 10.64 -18.43 -20.55
CA LEU A 129 11.24 -19.32 -19.54
C LEU A 129 10.14 -20.20 -18.92
N PRO A 130 9.65 -21.25 -19.61
CA PRO A 130 8.49 -22.02 -19.17
C PRO A 130 8.69 -22.76 -17.84
N TYR A 131 9.93 -22.95 -17.41
CA TYR A 131 10.30 -23.61 -16.15
C TYR A 131 10.65 -22.61 -15.02
N ALA A 132 10.53 -21.31 -15.26
CA ALA A 132 10.66 -20.32 -14.19
C ALA A 132 9.52 -20.50 -13.18
N ARG A 133 9.74 -20.06 -11.94
CA ARG A 133 8.73 -20.23 -10.88
C ARG A 133 7.42 -19.55 -11.26
N SER A 134 6.32 -20.14 -10.82
CA SER A 134 5.00 -19.54 -10.96
C SER A 134 4.71 -18.55 -9.85
N VAL A 135 3.85 -17.57 -10.14
CA VAL A 135 3.24 -16.61 -9.23
C VAL A 135 1.75 -16.74 -9.45
N GLY A 136 1.04 -17.42 -8.54
CA GLY A 136 -0.28 -17.97 -8.84
C GLY A 136 -0.19 -18.95 -10.02
N THR A 137 -1.00 -18.72 -11.06
CA THR A 137 -0.99 -19.49 -12.31
C THR A 137 -0.02 -18.93 -13.37
N GLN A 138 0.61 -17.78 -13.11
CA GLN A 138 1.40 -17.04 -14.09
C GLN A 138 2.89 -17.32 -13.96
N ASN A 139 3.65 -17.14 -15.03
CA ASN A 139 5.11 -17.18 -14.97
C ASN A 139 5.65 -15.90 -14.31
N ILE A 140 6.64 -16.02 -13.41
CA ILE A 140 7.27 -14.84 -12.78
C ILE A 140 7.81 -13.84 -13.82
N VAL A 141 8.30 -14.30 -14.98
CA VAL A 141 8.79 -13.41 -16.03
C VAL A 141 7.66 -12.51 -16.54
N ASP A 142 6.46 -13.05 -16.71
CA ASP A 142 5.29 -12.28 -17.15
C ASP A 142 4.89 -11.24 -16.09
N VAL A 143 4.85 -11.64 -14.82
CA VAL A 143 4.51 -10.74 -13.71
C VAL A 143 5.53 -9.60 -13.58
N VAL A 144 6.83 -9.89 -13.66
CA VAL A 144 7.88 -8.86 -13.62
C VAL A 144 7.78 -7.92 -14.82
N TRP A 145 7.56 -8.49 -16.01
CA TRP A 145 7.55 -7.72 -17.26
C TRP A 145 6.32 -6.81 -17.35
N GLU A 146 5.13 -7.38 -17.14
CA GLU A 146 3.88 -6.64 -17.21
C GLU A 146 3.68 -5.76 -15.98
N GLY A 147 4.19 -6.14 -14.81
CA GLY A 147 4.18 -5.29 -13.62
C GLY A 147 5.03 -4.03 -13.82
N ARG A 148 6.20 -4.16 -14.45
CA ARG A 148 6.97 -2.99 -14.89
C ARG A 148 6.21 -2.14 -15.92
N ASN A 149 5.50 -2.76 -16.85
CA ASN A 149 4.69 -2.02 -17.83
C ASN A 149 3.54 -1.26 -17.13
N HIS A 150 2.92 -1.85 -16.10
CA HIS A 150 1.96 -1.17 -15.23
C HIS A 150 2.58 0.04 -14.57
N ALA A 151 3.76 -0.11 -13.96
CA ALA A 151 4.49 0.99 -13.30
C ALA A 151 4.68 2.23 -14.20
N MET A 152 4.86 2.02 -15.50
CA MET A 152 5.11 3.09 -16.48
C MET A 152 3.84 3.71 -17.08
N HIS A 153 2.72 2.99 -17.09
CA HIS A 153 1.54 3.34 -17.89
C HIS A 153 0.22 3.26 -17.10
N TRP A 154 0.27 3.19 -15.76
CA TRP A 154 -0.92 3.06 -14.92
C TRP A 154 -1.87 4.28 -15.03
N ASP A 155 -1.35 5.43 -15.42
CA ASP A 155 -2.04 6.72 -15.52
C ASP A 155 -2.68 6.98 -16.90
N GLU A 156 -2.44 6.12 -17.90
CA GLU A 156 -2.98 6.25 -19.27
C GLU A 156 -4.50 5.93 -19.37
N GLY A 157 -5.17 5.68 -18.24
CA GLY A 157 -6.61 5.49 -18.13
C GLY A 157 -7.11 4.07 -18.47
N ALA A 158 -6.41 3.31 -19.31
CA ALA A 158 -6.73 1.90 -19.58
C ALA A 158 -5.46 1.04 -19.70
N PRO A 159 -5.26 0.03 -18.83
CA PRO A 159 -4.15 -0.89 -18.97
C PRO A 159 -4.25 -1.67 -20.29
N ARG A 160 -3.08 -1.92 -20.89
CA ARG A 160 -2.95 -2.84 -22.03
C ARG A 160 -3.48 -4.22 -21.64
N GLU A 161 -3.96 -4.98 -22.63
CA GLU A 161 -4.56 -6.30 -22.42
C GLU A 161 -3.67 -7.24 -21.61
N GLN A 162 -2.37 -7.28 -21.91
CA GLN A 162 -1.40 -8.11 -21.19
C GLN A 162 -1.26 -7.73 -19.70
N VAL A 163 -1.25 -6.42 -19.41
CA VAL A 163 -1.18 -5.91 -18.04
C VAL A 163 -2.47 -6.22 -17.29
N ARG A 164 -3.62 -6.01 -17.94
CA ARG A 164 -4.94 -6.32 -17.36
C ARG A 164 -5.06 -7.80 -17.03
N ASN A 165 -4.77 -8.68 -17.99
CA ASN A 165 -4.82 -10.12 -17.78
C ASN A 165 -3.89 -10.56 -16.64
N MET A 166 -2.71 -9.94 -16.53
CA MET A 166 -1.80 -10.21 -15.43
C MET A 166 -2.37 -9.78 -14.08
N LEU A 167 -2.91 -8.56 -13.98
CA LEU A 167 -3.53 -8.05 -12.75
C LEU A 167 -4.75 -8.88 -12.34
N ASP A 168 -5.66 -9.17 -13.27
CA ASP A 168 -6.88 -9.96 -13.04
C ASP A 168 -6.53 -11.37 -12.55
N ALA A 169 -5.49 -11.98 -13.13
CA ALA A 169 -5.02 -13.30 -12.70
C ALA A 169 -4.36 -13.25 -11.32
N LEU A 170 -3.58 -12.21 -10.99
CA LEU A 170 -3.04 -12.07 -9.62
C LEU A 170 -4.14 -11.87 -8.58
N GLU A 171 -5.15 -11.04 -8.90
CA GLU A 171 -6.32 -10.83 -8.03
C GLU A 171 -7.07 -12.15 -7.81
N THR A 172 -7.30 -12.91 -8.89
CA THR A 172 -8.02 -14.19 -8.82
C THR A 172 -7.23 -15.27 -8.07
N ASP A 173 -5.93 -15.39 -8.34
CA ASP A 173 -5.12 -16.50 -7.84
C ASP A 173 -4.63 -16.28 -6.41
N LEU A 174 -4.29 -15.04 -6.07
CA LEU A 174 -3.62 -14.69 -4.82
C LEU A 174 -4.45 -13.75 -3.93
N GLY A 175 -5.60 -13.26 -4.42
CA GLY A 175 -6.47 -12.37 -3.66
C GLY A 175 -5.84 -10.99 -3.42
N ILE A 176 -4.93 -10.53 -4.30
CA ILE A 176 -4.35 -9.20 -4.14
C ILE A 176 -5.37 -8.12 -4.45
N THR A 177 -5.31 -7.02 -3.72
CA THR A 177 -6.13 -5.83 -4.01
C THR A 177 -5.54 -5.08 -5.21
N VAL A 178 -6.29 -5.06 -6.32
CA VAL A 178 -5.97 -4.26 -7.50
C VAL A 178 -6.89 -3.05 -7.55
N GLU A 179 -6.32 -1.86 -7.46
CA GLU A 179 -7.07 -0.61 -7.58
C GLU A 179 -7.01 -0.07 -9.02
N VAL A 180 -8.18 0.14 -9.61
CA VAL A 180 -8.29 0.70 -10.96
C VAL A 180 -7.84 2.16 -10.95
N GLY A 181 -6.95 2.53 -11.89
CA GLY A 181 -6.42 3.89 -12.00
C GLY A 181 -5.37 4.24 -10.95
N LYS A 182 -4.80 3.24 -10.28
CA LYS A 182 -3.72 3.40 -9.32
C LYS A 182 -2.49 2.57 -9.69
N ASN A 183 -1.35 2.98 -9.15
CA ASN A 183 -0.13 2.22 -9.26
C ASN A 183 -0.17 1.03 -8.28
N ASN A 184 -0.35 -0.18 -8.82
CA ASN A 184 -0.48 -1.43 -8.06
C ASN A 184 0.86 -2.15 -7.86
N CYS A 185 2.00 -1.48 -8.12
CA CYS A 185 3.30 -2.12 -8.06
C CYS A 185 3.66 -2.64 -6.66
N LEU A 186 3.16 -2.02 -5.59
CA LEU A 186 3.33 -2.53 -4.24
C LEU A 186 2.65 -3.90 -4.09
N SER A 187 1.37 -4.02 -4.47
CA SER A 187 0.63 -5.30 -4.48
C SER A 187 1.29 -6.35 -5.37
N ILE A 188 1.87 -5.94 -6.51
CA ILE A 188 2.61 -6.86 -7.40
C ILE A 188 3.91 -7.35 -6.72
N LEU A 189 4.60 -6.48 -5.99
CA LEU A 189 5.81 -6.84 -5.26
C LEU A 189 5.49 -7.85 -4.14
N ASP A 190 4.37 -7.65 -3.45
CA ASP A 190 3.86 -8.60 -2.45
C ASP A 190 3.47 -9.94 -3.09
N ALA A 191 2.80 -9.93 -4.25
CA ALA A 191 2.50 -11.14 -5.01
C ALA A 191 3.76 -11.91 -5.45
N LEU A 192 4.85 -11.18 -5.73
CA LEU A 192 6.15 -11.76 -6.03
C LEU A 192 6.86 -12.31 -4.78
N GLU A 193 6.34 -12.09 -3.58
CA GLU A 193 7.00 -12.41 -2.30
C GLU A 193 8.36 -11.70 -2.17
N TRP A 194 8.50 -10.53 -2.80
CA TRP A 194 9.72 -9.72 -2.80
C TRP A 194 9.70 -8.76 -1.61
N ASN A 195 9.76 -9.30 -0.41
CA ASN A 195 9.71 -8.55 0.85
C ASN A 195 11.09 -8.08 1.36
N MET A 196 12.18 -8.52 0.72
CA MET A 196 13.54 -8.13 1.07
C MET A 196 14.46 -8.13 -0.17
N PRO A 197 15.57 -7.36 -0.15
CA PRO A 197 16.51 -7.29 -1.27
C PRO A 197 16.98 -8.66 -1.77
N GLU A 198 17.22 -9.61 -0.85
CA GLU A 198 17.73 -10.94 -1.16
C GLU A 198 16.71 -11.78 -1.92
N ALA A 199 15.41 -11.63 -1.65
CA ALA A 199 14.36 -12.34 -2.37
C ALA A 199 14.36 -11.93 -3.84
N VAL A 200 14.42 -10.62 -4.10
CA VAL A 200 14.53 -10.05 -5.45
C VAL A 200 15.78 -10.57 -6.16
N ILE A 201 16.94 -10.44 -5.53
CA ILE A 201 18.22 -10.80 -6.13
C ILE A 201 18.30 -12.31 -6.41
N SER A 202 17.81 -13.13 -5.48
CA SER A 202 17.76 -14.59 -5.63
C SER A 202 16.93 -15.00 -6.85
N ASP A 203 15.74 -14.42 -7.00
CA ASP A 203 14.87 -14.71 -8.14
C ASP A 203 15.47 -14.23 -9.46
N ILE A 204 15.94 -12.98 -9.54
CA ILE A 204 16.54 -12.47 -10.77
C ILE A 204 17.75 -13.34 -11.16
N LYS A 205 18.59 -13.74 -10.20
CA LYS A 205 19.73 -14.63 -10.47
C LYS A 205 19.29 -15.97 -11.06
N LYS A 206 18.24 -16.60 -10.53
CA LYS A 206 17.69 -17.84 -11.10
C LYS A 206 17.18 -17.62 -12.53
N LEU A 207 16.56 -16.48 -12.79
CA LEU A 207 16.00 -16.16 -14.11
C LEU A 207 17.03 -15.85 -15.18
N ILE A 208 18.26 -15.48 -14.84
CA ILE A 208 19.31 -15.18 -15.83
C ILE A 208 20.30 -16.33 -16.06
N GLN A 209 20.09 -17.47 -15.40
CA GLN A 209 21.03 -18.61 -15.43
C GLN A 209 21.21 -19.24 -16.81
#